data_AF-A0A833S3R8-F1
#
_entry.id   AF-A0A833S3R8-F1
#
_cell.length_a   1.000
_cell.length_b   1.000
_cell.length_c   1.000
_cell.angle_alpha   90.00
_cell.angle_beta   90.00
_cell.angle_gamma   90.00
#
_symmetry.space_group_name_H-M   'P 1'
#
loop_
_entity.id
_entity.type
_entity.pdbx_description
1 polymer ?
#
loop_
_entity_poly.entity_id
_entity_poly.type
_entity_poly.pdbx_seq_one_letter_code
_entity_poly.pdbx_strand_id
1 'polypeptide(L)'
;MSNLILYTFFYIFMKICHKERILLQPAIYIILSIAFWGSALYFFINKPISWELTPAQSRNYNKPCILLNFFDSHDIWHFLSALAMFFSFMVLLTLDDDLIDVHRSQISVF
;
A
#
# COMPACT_ATOMS: atom_id res chain seq x y z
N MET A 1 8.22 -5.04 -6.62
CA MET A 1 6.91 -4.86 -5.96
C MET A 1 5.97 -6.03 -6.19
N SER A 2 5.75 -6.48 -7.43
CA SER A 2 4.82 -7.59 -7.72
C SER A 2 5.12 -8.88 -6.95
N ASN A 3 6.41 -9.22 -6.78
CA ASN A 3 6.83 -10.38 -6.02
C ASN A 3 6.40 -10.30 -4.54
N LEU A 4 6.64 -9.15 -3.92
CA LEU A 4 6.26 -8.92 -2.52
C LEU A 4 4.73 -9.03 -2.35
N ILE A 5 3.96 -8.36 -3.21
CA ILE A 5 2.49 -8.39 -3.14
C ILE A 5 1.96 -9.83 -3.26
N LEU A 6 2.49 -10.60 -4.21
CA LEU A 6 2.11 -11.99 -4.43
C LEU A 6 2.40 -12.83 -3.18
N TYR A 7 3.60 -12.74 -2.62
CA TYR A 7 3.98 -13.50 -1.42
C TYR A 7 3.19 -13.08 -0.20
N THR A 8 2.96 -11.78 0.03
CA THR A 8 2.16 -11.30 1.16
C THR A 8 0.71 -11.78 1.07
N PHE A 9 0.11 -11.72 -0.12
CA PHE A 9 -1.25 -12.20 -0.33
C PHE A 9 -1.34 -13.72 -0.12
N PHE A 10 -0.41 -14.48 -0.71
CA PHE A 10 -0.31 -15.92 -0.50
C PHE A 10 -0.17 -16.26 0.99
N TYR A 11 0.70 -15.55 1.71
CA TYR A 11 0.96 -15.80 3.12
C TYR A 11 -0.28 -15.52 3.99
N ILE A 12 -0.96 -14.39 3.80
CA ILE A 12 -2.23 -14.07 4.49
C ILE A 12 -3.29 -15.14 4.18
N PHE A 13 -3.40 -15.56 2.92
CA PHE A 13 -4.35 -16.60 2.51
C PHE A 13 -4.06 -17.93 3.23
N MET A 14 -2.79 -18.32 3.32
CA MET A 14 -2.39 -19.55 3.99
C MET A 14 -2.62 -19.50 5.51
N LYS A 15 -2.38 -18.35 6.19
CA LYS A 15 -2.77 -18.15 7.60
C LYS A 15 -4.27 -18.41 7.79
N ILE A 16 -5.11 -17.87 6.90
CA ILE A 16 -6.56 -18.08 6.96
C ILE A 16 -6.93 -19.55 6.75
N CYS A 17 -6.32 -20.24 5.78
CA CYS A 17 -6.56 -21.67 5.53
C CYS A 17 -6.15 -22.56 6.71
N HIS A 18 -5.06 -22.21 7.40
CA HIS A 18 -4.57 -22.94 8.58
C HIS A 18 -5.23 -22.49 9.88
N LYS A 19 -6.19 -21.56 9.82
CA LYS A 19 -6.95 -21.02 10.97
C LYS A 19 -6.05 -20.31 12.00
N GLU A 20 -4.94 -19.75 11.55
CA GLU A 20 -4.15 -18.80 12.33
C GLU A 20 -4.94 -17.50 12.52
N ARG A 21 -4.66 -16.78 13.61
CA ARG A 21 -5.45 -15.61 13.99
C ARG A 21 -4.77 -14.36 13.48
N ILE A 22 -5.48 -13.56 12.69
CA ILE A 22 -5.04 -12.20 12.39
C ILE A 22 -5.45 -11.31 13.56
N LEU A 23 -4.46 -10.82 14.31
CA LEU A 23 -4.70 -9.88 15.41
C LEU A 23 -5.31 -8.56 14.90
N LEU A 24 -5.94 -7.81 15.80
CA LEU A 24 -6.61 -6.56 15.45
C LEU A 24 -5.64 -5.51 14.86
N GLN A 25 -4.42 -5.42 15.40
CA GLN A 25 -3.40 -4.48 14.94
C GLN A 25 -3.01 -4.69 13.47
N PRO A 26 -2.51 -5.87 13.02
CA PRO A 26 -2.26 -6.13 11.61
C PRO A 26 -3.52 -6.04 10.75
N ALA A 27 -4.70 -6.40 11.27
CA ALA A 27 -5.96 -6.24 10.52
C ALA A 27 -6.25 -4.77 10.18
N ILE A 28 -6.04 -3.84 11.13
CA ILE A 28 -6.17 -2.39 10.89
C ILE A 28 -5.16 -1.95 9.82
N TYR A 29 -3.90 -2.38 9.90
CA TYR A 29 -2.89 -2.03 8.89
C TYR A 29 -3.20 -2.58 7.50
N ILE A 30 -3.80 -3.77 7.39
CA ILE A 30 -4.27 -4.33 6.10
C ILE A 30 -5.33 -3.41 5.49
N ILE A 31 -6.35 -3.03 6.28
CA ILE A 31 -7.45 -2.17 5.81
C ILE A 31 -6.91 -0.80 5.37
N LEU A 32 -6.05 -0.19 6.19
CA LEU A 32 -5.42 1.09 5.86
C LEU A 32 -4.55 0.97 4.60
N SER A 33 -3.73 -0.08 4.49
CA SER A 33 -2.90 -0.30 3.30
C SER A 33 -3.76 -0.36 2.03
N ILE A 34 -4.84 -1.14 2.03
CA ILE A 34 -5.76 -1.26 0.88
C ILE A 34 -6.38 0.11 0.56
N ALA A 35 -6.85 0.85 1.57
CA ALA A 35 -7.47 2.15 1.38
C ALA A 35 -6.49 3.16 0.75
N PHE A 36 -5.28 3.29 1.30
CA PHE A 36 -4.27 4.21 0.80
C PHE A 36 -3.72 3.83 -0.57
N TRP A 37 -3.53 2.53 -0.86
CA TRP A 37 -3.19 2.07 -2.21
C TRP A 37 -4.29 2.40 -3.22
N GLY A 38 -5.56 2.18 -2.87
CA GLY A 38 -6.69 2.53 -3.72
C GLY A 38 -6.75 4.03 -4.02
N SER A 39 -6.59 4.87 -2.99
CA SER A 39 -6.53 6.34 -3.16
C SER A 39 -5.31 6.78 -3.97
N ALA A 40 -4.13 6.19 -3.75
CA ALA A 40 -2.94 6.50 -4.54
C ALA A 40 -3.13 6.15 -6.01
N LEU A 41 -3.69 4.98 -6.33
CA LEU A 41 -3.98 4.57 -7.70
C LEU A 41 -4.95 5.51 -8.41
N TYR A 42 -5.94 6.04 -7.70
CA TYR A 42 -6.86 7.05 -8.24
C TYR A 42 -6.12 8.30 -8.73
N PHE A 43 -5.18 8.85 -7.94
CA PHE A 43 -4.39 10.01 -8.35
C PHE A 43 -3.31 9.67 -9.39
N PHE A 44 -2.76 8.45 -9.36
CA PHE A 44 -1.75 8.00 -10.33
C PHE A 44 -2.28 7.98 -11.77
N ILE A 45 -3.53 7.58 -11.96
CA ILE A 45 -4.16 7.54 -13.29
C ILE A 45 -4.43 8.97 -13.80
N ASN A 46 -4.65 9.93 -12.90
CA ASN A 46 -4.94 11.33 -13.21
C ASN A 46 -3.66 12.18 -13.35
N LYS A 47 -2.88 11.93 -14.42
CA LYS A 47 -1.57 12.58 -14.63
C LYS A 47 -1.69 14.06 -15.03
N PRO A 48 -1.05 15.00 -14.30
CA PRO A 48 -0.99 16.42 -14.66
C PRO A 48 0.17 16.75 -15.62
N ILE A 49 1.05 15.78 -15.91
CA ILE A 49 2.24 15.96 -16.75
C ILE A 49 2.42 14.79 -17.72
N SER A 50 3.10 15.04 -18.85
CA SER A 50 3.52 13.99 -19.78
C SER A 50 5.00 14.13 -20.11
N TRP A 51 5.73 13.02 -19.96
CA TRP A 51 7.16 12.92 -20.27
C TRP A 51 7.42 12.64 -21.76
N GLU A 52 6.37 12.27 -22.50
CA GLU A 52 6.43 11.95 -23.94
C GLU A 52 6.30 13.20 -24.81
N LEU A 53 5.75 14.28 -24.26
CA LEU A 53 5.48 15.52 -24.97
C LEU A 53 6.59 16.55 -24.74
N THR A 54 6.70 17.52 -25.65
CA THR A 54 7.57 18.67 -25.42
C THR A 54 7.13 19.44 -24.16
N PRO A 55 8.05 20.16 -23.47
CA PRO A 55 7.68 20.95 -22.30
C PRO A 55 6.55 21.95 -22.56
N ALA A 56 6.46 22.49 -23.78
CA ALA A 56 5.37 23.40 -24.17
C ALA A 56 4.01 22.70 -24.24
N GLN A 57 3.97 21.50 -24.82
CA GLN A 57 2.75 20.71 -24.91
C GLN A 57 2.33 20.13 -23.56
N SER A 58 3.29 19.70 -22.72
CA SER A 58 2.98 19.20 -21.38
C SER A 58 2.36 20.27 -20.49
N ARG A 59 2.69 21.56 -20.66
CA ARG A 59 2.09 22.66 -19.87
C ARG A 59 0.58 22.77 -20.05
N ASN A 60 0.02 22.26 -21.15
CA ASN A 60 -1.44 22.25 -21.36
C ASN A 60 -2.18 21.29 -20.42
N TYR A 61 -1.47 20.39 -19.75
CA TYR A 61 -2.04 19.46 -18.77
C TYR A 61 -2.02 20.03 -17.33
N ASN A 62 -1.37 21.17 -17.11
CA ASN A 62 -1.30 21.80 -15.79
C ASN A 62 -2.71 22.14 -15.30
N LYS A 63 -3.01 21.72 -14.07
CA LYS A 63 -4.27 22.01 -13.37
C LYS A 63 -3.98 22.86 -12.13
N PRO A 64 -4.97 23.58 -11.60
CA PRO A 64 -4.83 24.24 -10.30
C PRO A 64 -4.45 23.23 -9.21
N CYS A 65 -3.65 23.66 -8.24
CA CYS A 65 -3.33 22.85 -7.07
C CYS A 65 -4.61 22.51 -6.28
N ILE A 66 -4.68 21.29 -5.75
CA ILE A 66 -5.91 20.74 -5.16
C ILE A 66 -5.97 21.02 -3.66
N LEU A 67 -4.82 20.95 -2.97
CA LEU A 67 -4.74 21.06 -1.52
C LEU A 67 -3.92 22.31 -1.14
N LEU A 68 -4.52 23.17 -0.31
CA LEU A 68 -3.91 24.41 0.22
C LEU A 68 -3.39 25.38 -0.85
N ASN A 69 -3.86 25.28 -2.10
CA ASN A 69 -3.31 26.01 -3.25
C ASN A 69 -1.80 25.79 -3.46
N PHE A 70 -1.26 24.67 -2.97
CA PHE A 70 0.17 24.36 -3.03
C PHE A 70 0.45 22.96 -3.57
N PHE A 71 -0.29 21.94 -3.11
CA PHE A 71 -0.07 20.56 -3.53
C PHE A 71 -0.97 20.19 -4.69
N ASP A 72 -0.39 19.64 -5.74
CA ASP A 72 -1.12 19.12 -6.89
C ASP A 72 -1.53 17.65 -6.71
N SER A 73 -2.13 17.05 -7.73
CA SER A 73 -2.51 15.63 -7.69
C SER A 73 -1.31 14.68 -7.60
N HIS A 74 -0.15 15.08 -8.12
CA HIS A 74 1.07 14.28 -8.09
C HIS A 74 1.69 14.26 -6.71
N ASP A 75 1.72 15.40 -6.02
CA ASP A 75 2.16 15.49 -4.62
C ASP A 75 1.27 14.63 -3.72
N ILE A 76 -0.05 14.74 -3.88
CA ILE A 76 -1.03 13.95 -3.13
C ILE A 76 -0.82 12.45 -3.41
N TRP A 77 -0.57 12.07 -4.66
CA TRP A 77 -0.23 10.68 -5.01
C TRP A 77 1.00 10.19 -4.25
N HIS A 78 2.06 10.98 -4.17
CA HIS A 78 3.27 10.61 -3.41
C HIS A 78 2.99 10.43 -1.92
N PHE A 79 2.28 11.38 -1.29
CA PHE A 79 1.92 11.28 0.12
C PHE A 79 1.10 10.03 0.43
N LEU A 80 0.08 9.75 -0.38
CA LEU A 80 -0.76 8.57 -0.23
C LEU A 80 0.04 7.28 -0.45
N SER A 81 0.94 7.26 -1.44
CA SER A 81 1.79 6.10 -1.73
C SER A 81 2.77 5.82 -0.60
N ALA A 82 3.36 6.86 0.02
CA ALA A 82 4.24 6.72 1.16
C ALA A 82 3.52 6.10 2.38
N LEU A 83 2.29 6.56 2.66
CA LEU A 83 1.45 5.98 3.72
C LEU A 83 1.04 4.54 3.40
N ALA A 84 0.66 4.25 2.15
CA ALA A 84 0.33 2.89 1.71
C ALA A 84 1.50 1.92 1.92
N MET A 85 2.72 2.36 1.57
CA MET A 85 3.94 1.59 1.81
C MET A 85 4.22 1.40 3.30
N PHE A 86 4.09 2.46 4.11
CA PHE A 86 4.27 2.38 5.56
C PHE A 86 3.34 1.33 6.19
N PHE A 87 2.04 1.39 5.90
CA PHE A 87 1.09 0.41 6.42
C PHE A 87 1.37 -1.00 5.91
N SER A 88 1.81 -1.15 4.66
CA SER A 88 2.22 -2.45 4.11
C SER A 88 3.40 -3.06 4.88
N PHE A 89 4.40 -2.25 5.25
CA PHE A 89 5.50 -2.72 6.09
C PHE A 89 5.05 -3.07 7.51
N MET A 90 4.13 -2.29 8.07
CA MET A 90 3.56 -2.61 9.38
C MET A 90 2.82 -3.94 9.36
N VAL A 91 2.07 -4.27 8.30
CA VAL A 91 1.52 -5.61 8.11
C VAL A 91 2.61 -6.67 8.16
N LEU A 92 3.67 -6.53 7.36
CA LEU A 92 4.76 -7.52 7.32
C LEU A 92 5.46 -7.71 8.67
N LEU A 93 5.54 -6.65 9.49
CA LEU A 93 6.21 -6.70 10.79
C LEU A 93 5.35 -7.32 11.89
N THR A 94 4.03 -7.14 11.83
CA THR A 94 3.12 -7.51 12.93
C THR A 94 2.19 -8.68 12.61
N LEU A 95 2.24 -9.24 11.39
CA LEU A 95 1.31 -10.27 10.94
C LEU A 95 1.43 -11.59 11.73
N ASP A 96 2.64 -11.89 12.22
CA ASP A 96 2.96 -13.12 12.96
C ASP A 96 3.08 -12.91 14.48
N ASP A 97 2.65 -11.74 14.98
CA ASP A 97 2.63 -11.47 16.42
C ASP A 97 1.71 -12.45 17.18
N ASP A 98 0.79 -13.14 16.48
CA ASP A 98 -0.03 -14.21 17.06
C ASP A 98 0.76 -15.47 17.42
N LEU A 99 1.96 -15.64 16.85
CA LEU A 99 2.83 -16.80 17.03
C LEU A 99 3.97 -16.58 18.01
N ILE A 100 4.04 -15.43 18.68
CA ILE A 100 5.20 -15.04 19.52
C ILE A 100 5.52 -16.06 20.64
N ASP A 101 4.49 -16.68 21.20
CA ASP A 101 4.59 -17.68 22.28
C ASP A 101 4.50 -19.13 21.77
N VAL A 102 4.40 -19.34 20.45
CA VAL A 102 4.26 -20.66 19.84
C VAL A 102 5.65 -21.27 19.63
N HIS A 103 5.87 -22.48 20.15
CA HIS A 103 7.12 -23.20 19.92
C HIS A 103 7.33 -23.43 18.42
N ARG A 104 8.52 -23.09 17.89
CA ARG A 104 8.82 -23.10 16.45
C ARG A 104 8.48 -24.41 15.72
N SER A 105 8.55 -25.55 16.41
CA SER A 105 8.20 -26.86 15.84
C SER A 105 6.69 -27.06 15.59
N GLN A 106 5.85 -26.18 16.12
CA GLN A 106 4.39 -26.21 16.02
C GLN A 106 3.85 -25.17 15.03
N ILE A 107 4.73 -24.32 14.49
CA ILE A 107 4.36 -23.31 13.49
C ILE A 107 4.16 -24.02 12.14
N SER A 108 3.04 -23.73 11.48
CA SER A 108 2.75 -24.28 10.16
C SER A 108 3.69 -23.66 9.12
N VAL A 109 4.29 -24.47 8.24
CA VAL A 109 5.22 -24.01 7.20
C VAL A 109 4.56 -24.18 5.84
N PHE A 110 4.53 -23.10 5.05
CA PHE A 110 3.89 -23.05 3.74
C PHE A 110 4.56 -22.05 2.79
#